data_AF-A0ABC9WC91-F1
#
_entry.id   AF-A0ABC9WC91-F1
#
_cell.length_a   1.000
_cell.length_b   1.000
_cell.length_c   1.000
_cell.angle_alpha   90.00
_cell.angle_beta   90.00
_cell.angle_gamma   90.00
#
_symmetry.space_group_name_H-M   'P 1'
#
loop_
_entity.id
_entity.type
_entity.pdbx_description
1 polymer ?
#
loop_
_entity_poly.entity_id
_entity_poly.type
_entity_poly.pdbx_seq_one_letter_code
_entity_poly.pdbx_strand_id
1 'polypeptide(L)'
;MVGNWGWLQQWKQSNWQRSGKPIWAALLWQDIAAWLEKLVVKVRHVDAHVPKSRATEEHQNNQQVDQAAEIEVAQVDLDWQCKGELFIVRWAHDTSGHQGRDATYRWARDRGVDLTMDTISQVIHECEMCTAIE
;
A
#
# COMPACT_ATOMS: atom_id res chain seq x y z
N MET A 1 -25.46 -1.52 -26.40
CA MET A 1 -24.40 -1.85 -25.42
C MET A 1 -24.52 -3.32 -25.06
N VAL A 2 -23.50 -4.14 -25.29
CA VAL A 2 -23.53 -5.59 -24.99
C VAL A 2 -22.68 -5.85 -23.75
N GLY A 3 -23.36 -6.29 -22.68
CA GLY A 3 -22.94 -7.06 -21.50
C GLY A 3 -21.55 -6.91 -20.88
N ASN A 4 -21.48 -6.25 -19.70
CA ASN A 4 -20.82 -6.73 -18.46
C ASN A 4 -21.02 -5.78 -17.24
N TRP A 5 -21.79 -4.69 -17.40
CA TRP A 5 -21.93 -3.62 -16.38
C TRP A 5 -23.38 -3.40 -15.92
N GLY A 6 -24.27 -4.38 -16.12
CA GLY A 6 -25.68 -4.24 -15.74
C GLY A 6 -25.88 -3.90 -14.26
N TRP A 7 -24.96 -4.36 -13.40
CA TRP A 7 -24.93 -4.05 -11.98
C TRP A 7 -24.58 -2.58 -11.69
N LEU A 8 -23.71 -1.94 -12.47
CA LEU A 8 -23.32 -0.54 -12.25
C LEU A 8 -24.51 0.40 -12.51
N GLN A 9 -25.27 0.10 -13.57
CA GLN A 9 -26.51 0.82 -13.86
C GLN A 9 -27.56 0.60 -12.76
N GLN A 10 -27.70 -0.62 -12.25
CA GLN A 10 -28.61 -0.93 -11.13
C GLN A 10 -28.21 -0.20 -9.84
N TRP A 11 -26.91 -0.12 -9.54
CA TRP A 11 -26.40 0.62 -8.38
C TRP A 11 -26.68 2.11 -8.53
N LYS A 12 -26.45 2.71 -9.71
CA LYS A 12 -26.79 4.12 -9.96
C LYS A 12 -28.29 4.38 -9.76
N GLN A 13 -29.16 3.51 -10.28
CA GLN A 13 -30.61 3.62 -10.10
C GLN A 13 -31.06 3.46 -8.65
N SER A 14 -30.32 2.70 -7.85
CA SER A 14 -30.58 2.49 -6.43
C SER A 14 -29.91 3.53 -5.53
N ASN A 15 -29.50 4.68 -6.11
CA ASN A 15 -28.74 5.72 -5.43
C ASN A 15 -27.49 5.19 -4.67
N TRP A 16 -26.80 4.23 -5.27
CA TRP A 16 -25.61 3.58 -4.73
C TRP A 16 -25.85 2.87 -3.38
N GLN A 17 -27.08 2.43 -3.14
CA GLN A 17 -27.47 1.73 -1.93
C GLN A 17 -28.03 0.33 -2.21
N ARG A 18 -27.85 -0.57 -1.25
CA ARG A 18 -28.51 -1.87 -1.18
C ARG A 18 -29.12 -2.03 0.20
N SER A 19 -30.43 -2.24 0.27
CA SER A 19 -31.19 -2.36 1.53
C SER A 19 -30.99 -1.17 2.49
N GLY A 20 -30.95 0.05 1.93
CA GLY A 20 -30.78 1.30 2.71
C GLY A 20 -29.37 1.58 3.20
N LYS A 21 -28.38 0.74 2.86
CA LYS A 21 -26.97 0.96 3.17
C LYS A 21 -26.19 1.28 1.90
N PRO A 22 -25.17 2.16 1.95
CA PRO A 22 -24.30 2.39 0.81
C PRO A 22 -23.59 1.09 0.42
N ILE A 23 -23.39 0.88 -0.88
CA ILE A 23 -22.56 -0.22 -1.36
C ILE A 23 -21.10 -0.01 -0.92
N TRP A 24 -20.33 -1.09 -0.84
CA TRP A 24 -18.90 -0.99 -0.54
C TRP A 24 -18.19 -0.12 -1.58
N ALA A 25 -17.33 0.79 -1.10
CA ALA A 25 -16.62 1.77 -1.92
C ALA A 25 -17.53 2.59 -2.86
N ALA A 26 -18.74 2.96 -2.42
CA ALA A 26 -19.72 3.71 -3.23
C ALA A 26 -19.15 4.95 -3.93
N LEU A 27 -18.28 5.72 -3.25
CA LEU A 27 -17.63 6.90 -3.84
C LEU A 27 -16.70 6.54 -5.00
N LEU A 28 -15.86 5.52 -4.83
CA LEU A 28 -14.97 5.04 -5.89
C LEU A 28 -15.76 4.59 -7.12
N TRP A 29 -16.87 3.87 -6.90
CA TRP A 29 -17.74 3.44 -7.99
C TRP A 29 -18.47 4.60 -8.69
N GLN A 30 -18.85 5.64 -7.95
CA GLN A 30 -19.40 6.87 -8.53
C GLN A 30 -18.39 7.58 -9.42
N ASP A 31 -17.14 7.70 -8.95
CA ASP A 31 -16.06 8.31 -9.73
C ASP A 31 -15.80 7.50 -11.01
N ILE A 32 -15.63 6.17 -10.89
CA ILE A 32 -15.45 5.29 -12.05
C ILE A 32 -16.61 5.46 -13.05
N ALA A 33 -17.86 5.49 -12.58
CA ALA A 33 -19.01 5.67 -13.47
C ALA A 33 -18.99 7.03 -14.19
N ALA A 34 -18.63 8.12 -13.50
CA ALA A 34 -18.52 9.44 -14.09
C ALA A 34 -17.41 9.52 -15.16
N TRP A 35 -16.32 8.76 -14.98
CA TRP A 35 -15.27 8.61 -15.98
C TRP A 35 -15.73 7.77 -17.18
N LEU A 36 -16.38 6.63 -16.94
CA LEU A 36 -16.88 5.75 -17.98
C LEU A 36 -17.94 6.40 -18.87
N GLU A 37 -18.77 7.31 -18.35
CA GLU A 37 -19.75 8.07 -19.13
C GLU A 37 -19.14 8.93 -20.23
N LYS A 38 -17.86 9.30 -20.08
CA LYS A 38 -17.13 10.14 -21.03
C LYS A 38 -16.31 9.34 -22.04
N LEU A 39 -16.24 8.02 -21.90
CA LEU A 39 -15.36 7.15 -22.68
C LEU A 39 -16.14 6.05 -23.40
N VAL A 40 -15.71 5.73 -24.63
CA VAL A 40 -16.21 4.53 -25.32
C VAL A 40 -15.34 3.36 -24.90
N VAL A 41 -15.77 2.66 -23.85
CA VAL A 41 -15.01 1.53 -23.29
C VAL A 41 -15.57 0.20 -23.79
N LYS A 42 -14.68 -0.72 -24.19
CA LYS A 42 -14.99 -2.13 -24.38
C LYS A 42 -14.35 -2.90 -23.24
N VAL A 43 -15.15 -3.71 -22.54
CA VAL A 43 -14.68 -4.50 -21.40
C VAL A 43 -14.72 -5.96 -21.77
N ARG A 44 -13.64 -6.66 -21.44
CA ARG A 44 -13.49 -8.10 -21.65
C ARG A 44 -13.00 -8.71 -20.35
N HIS A 45 -13.50 -9.89 -20.04
CA HIS A 45 -12.96 -10.71 -18.97
C HIS A 45 -11.81 -11.55 -19.56
N VAL A 46 -10.65 -11.50 -18.92
CA VAL A 46 -9.49 -12.32 -19.26
C VAL A 46 -9.33 -13.35 -18.16
N ASP A 47 -9.25 -14.63 -18.52
CA ASP A 47 -8.96 -15.68 -17.55
C ASP A 47 -7.51 -15.58 -17.07
N ALA A 48 -7.33 -15.51 -15.75
CA ALA A 48 -6.03 -15.40 -15.10
C ALA A 48 -5.25 -16.73 -15.09
N HIS A 49 -5.92 -17.87 -15.26
CA HIS A 49 -5.30 -19.19 -15.11
C HIS A 49 -4.93 -19.85 -16.45
N VAL A 50 -4.63 -19.05 -17.46
CA VAL A 50 -4.20 -19.56 -18.76
C VAL A 50 -2.71 -19.96 -18.71
N PRO A 51 -2.34 -21.18 -19.10
CA PRO A 51 -0.94 -21.56 -19.20
C PRO A 51 -0.18 -20.66 -20.19
N LYS A 52 1.08 -20.31 -19.89
CA LYS A 52 1.90 -19.42 -20.75
C LYS A 52 1.95 -19.84 -22.22
N SER A 53 1.88 -21.15 -22.50
CA SER A 53 1.86 -21.69 -23.86
C SER A 53 0.60 -21.36 -24.68
N ARG A 54 -0.47 -20.90 -24.02
CA ARG A 54 -1.74 -20.48 -24.61
C ARG A 54 -2.07 -19.01 -24.30
N ALA A 55 -1.12 -18.25 -23.76
CA ALA A 55 -1.33 -16.87 -23.39
C ALA A 55 -1.60 -16.01 -24.62
N THR A 56 -2.74 -15.31 -24.62
CA THR A 56 -3.06 -14.28 -25.60
C THR A 56 -2.35 -12.97 -25.24
N GLU A 57 -2.32 -12.02 -26.17
CA GLU A 57 -1.82 -10.66 -25.91
C GLU A 57 -2.56 -10.00 -24.74
N GLU A 58 -3.88 -10.18 -24.66
CA GLU A 58 -4.71 -9.68 -23.55
C GLU A 58 -4.26 -10.27 -22.20
N HIS A 59 -3.89 -11.56 -22.16
CA HIS A 59 -3.36 -12.21 -20.96
C HIS A 59 -1.97 -11.68 -20.60
N GLN A 60 -1.09 -11.47 -21.58
CA GLN A 60 0.25 -10.89 -21.36
C GLN A 60 0.16 -9.46 -20.82
N ASN A 61 -0.77 -8.65 -21.33
CA ASN A 61 -1.00 -7.28 -20.85
C ASN A 61 -1.57 -7.29 -19.43
N ASN A 62 -2.52 -8.20 -19.13
CA ASN A 62 -3.04 -8.35 -17.77
C ASN A 62 -1.95 -8.76 -16.78
N GLN A 63 -1.05 -9.68 -17.18
CA GLN A 63 0.08 -10.10 -16.34
C GLN A 63 1.06 -8.96 -16.05
N GLN A 64 1.32 -8.08 -17.03
CA GLN A 64 2.18 -6.90 -16.81
C GLN A 64 1.57 -5.93 -15.79
N VAL A 65 0.26 -5.69 -15.88
CA VAL A 65 -0.45 -4.83 -14.92
C VAL A 65 -0.46 -5.45 -13.52
N ASP A 66 -0.65 -6.77 -13.43
CA ASP A 66 -0.59 -7.51 -12.16
C ASP A 66 0.79 -7.38 -11.48
N GLN A 67 1.88 -7.56 -12.26
CA GLN A 67 3.24 -7.34 -11.77
C GLN A 67 3.49 -5.91 -11.32
N ALA A 68 3.00 -4.92 -12.07
CA ALA A 68 3.13 -3.52 -11.67
C ALA A 68 2.39 -3.22 -10.36
N ALA A 69 1.18 -3.77 -10.20
CA ALA A 69 0.40 -3.63 -8.97
C ALA A 69 1.08 -4.32 -7.78
N GLU A 70 1.66 -5.51 -7.98
CA GLU A 70 2.42 -6.22 -6.94
C GLU A 70 3.64 -5.40 -6.47
N ILE A 71 4.37 -4.77 -7.38
CA ILE A 71 5.50 -3.89 -7.05
C ILE A 71 5.05 -2.69 -6.22
N GLU A 72 3.94 -2.05 -6.60
CA GLU A 72 3.41 -0.89 -5.88
C GLU A 72 2.98 -1.28 -4.46
N VAL A 73 2.28 -2.41 -4.30
CA VAL A 73 1.90 -2.94 -2.98
C VAL A 73 3.13 -3.28 -2.16
N ALA A 74 4.11 -3.96 -2.74
CA ALA A 74 5.37 -4.26 -2.05
C ALA A 74 6.11 -3.00 -1.62
N GLN A 75 6.07 -1.92 -2.40
CA GLN A 75 6.67 -0.64 -2.03
C GLN A 75 5.94 0.02 -0.85
N VAL A 76 4.60 -0.03 -0.82
CA VAL A 76 3.80 0.47 0.31
C VAL A 76 4.06 -0.35 1.57
N ASP A 77 4.15 -1.67 1.44
CA ASP A 77 4.46 -2.57 2.57
C ASP A 77 5.89 -2.33 3.10
N LEU A 78 6.87 -2.12 2.22
CA LEU A 78 8.23 -1.75 2.60
C LEU A 78 8.27 -0.38 3.29
N ASP A 79 7.55 0.62 2.78
CA ASP A 79 7.43 1.93 3.46
C ASP A 79 6.80 1.79 4.85
N TRP A 80 5.78 0.95 5.00
CA TRP A 80 5.17 0.64 6.29
C TRP A 80 6.15 -0.06 7.25
N GLN A 81 6.91 -1.04 6.76
CA GLN A 81 7.94 -1.72 7.55
C GLN A 81 9.06 -0.76 7.98
N CYS A 82 9.56 0.07 7.07
CA CYS A 82 10.55 1.12 7.35
C CYS A 82 10.03 2.11 8.42
N LYS A 83 8.76 2.51 8.34
CA LYS A 83 8.13 3.38 9.36
C LYS A 83 8.00 2.68 10.71
N GLY A 84 7.71 1.38 10.72
CA GLY A 84 7.70 0.55 11.93
C GLY A 84 9.08 0.44 12.58
N GLU A 85 10.13 0.20 11.79
CA GLU A 85 11.52 0.14 12.28
C GLU A 85 11.94 1.50 12.87
N LEU A 86 11.70 2.60 12.14
CA LEU A 86 11.97 3.96 12.63
C LEU A 86 11.29 4.27 13.96
N PHE A 87 10.04 3.84 14.12
CA PHE A 87 9.31 4.00 15.38
C PHE A 87 10.00 3.28 16.54
N ILE A 88 10.41 2.02 16.32
CA ILE A 88 11.09 1.22 17.35
C ILE A 88 12.46 1.81 17.67
N VAL A 89 13.19 2.28 16.66
CA VAL A 89 14.50 2.94 16.85
C VAL A 89 14.36 4.23 17.65
N ARG A 90 13.37 5.08 17.35
CA ARG A 90 13.08 6.30 18.12
C ARG A 90 12.75 5.96 19.56
N TRP A 91 11.88 4.96 19.77
CA TRP A 91 11.52 4.54 21.12
C TRP A 91 12.70 3.97 21.92
N ALA A 92 13.54 3.16 21.28
CA ALA A 92 14.77 2.64 21.87
C ALA A 92 15.74 3.77 22.26
N HIS A 93 15.89 4.76 21.38
CA HIS A 93 16.74 5.92 21.61
C HIS A 93 16.28 6.75 22.81
N ASP A 94 14.99 7.09 22.85
CA ASP A 94 14.39 7.86 23.95
C ASP A 94 14.48 7.09 25.28
N THR A 95 14.16 5.79 25.26
CA THR A 95 14.20 4.94 26.46
C THR A 95 15.63 4.68 26.95
N SER A 96 16.61 4.69 26.06
CA SER A 96 18.04 4.63 26.41
C SER A 96 18.57 5.96 26.99
N GLY A 97 17.73 7.00 27.05
CA GLY A 97 18.10 8.30 27.61
C GLY A 97 19.02 9.10 26.71
N HIS A 98 18.84 9.01 25.39
CA HIS A 98 19.62 9.76 24.40
C HIS A 98 21.15 9.52 24.47
N GLN A 99 21.59 8.37 24.97
CA GLN A 99 23.00 8.02 25.16
C GLN A 99 23.76 7.63 23.87
N GLY A 100 23.18 7.96 22.71
CA GLY A 100 23.78 7.68 21.41
C GLY A 100 23.61 6.25 20.90
N ARG A 101 24.29 5.97 19.79
CA ARG A 101 24.06 4.81 18.92
C ARG A 101 24.20 3.47 19.62
N ASP A 102 25.27 3.30 20.39
CA ASP A 102 25.56 2.02 21.04
C ASP A 102 24.57 1.70 22.17
N ALA A 103 24.06 2.73 22.86
CA ALA A 103 23.07 2.55 23.91
C ALA A 103 21.70 2.15 23.32
N THR A 104 21.28 2.81 22.24
CA THR A 104 20.09 2.43 21.47
C THR A 104 20.18 1.00 20.93
N TYR A 105 21.32 0.62 20.34
CA TYR A 105 21.55 -0.73 19.82
C TYR A 105 21.51 -1.80 20.92
N ARG A 106 22.19 -1.56 22.05
CA ARG A 106 22.14 -2.47 23.22
C ARG A 106 20.73 -2.63 23.77
N TRP A 107 19.99 -1.52 23.92
CA TRP A 107 18.61 -1.56 24.44
C TRP A 107 17.70 -2.47 23.61
N ALA A 108 17.82 -2.39 22.28
CA ALA A 108 17.04 -3.18 21.34
C ALA A 108 17.44 -4.65 21.36
N ARG A 109 18.74 -4.92 21.34
CA ARG A 109 19.31 -6.27 21.38
C ARG A 109 18.94 -7.02 22.66
N ASP A 110 18.96 -6.35 23.81
CA ASP A 110 18.55 -6.92 25.11
C ASP A 110 17.07 -7.35 25.13
N ARG A 111 16.26 -6.80 24.21
CA ARG A 111 14.82 -7.11 24.04
C ARG A 111 14.53 -8.00 22.82
N GLY A 112 15.58 -8.51 22.16
CA GLY A 112 15.46 -9.38 21.00
C GLY A 112 14.98 -8.66 19.72
N VAL A 113 15.05 -7.33 19.69
CA VAL A 113 14.79 -6.54 18.49
C VAL A 113 16.12 -6.27 17.80
N ASP A 114 16.26 -6.75 16.57
CA ASP A 114 17.42 -6.41 15.74
C ASP A 114 17.11 -5.11 14.99
N LEU A 115 17.93 -4.09 15.23
CA LEU A 115 17.79 -2.78 14.60
C LEU A 115 19.05 -2.50 13.79
N THR A 116 18.87 -1.95 12.59
CA THR A 116 20.00 -1.66 11.74
C THR A 116 20.78 -0.46 12.26
N MET A 117 22.10 -0.56 12.12
CA MET A 117 23.04 0.44 12.60
C MET A 117 22.89 1.78 11.86
N ASP A 118 22.37 1.78 10.63
CA ASP A 118 22.15 2.97 9.80
C ASP A 118 20.88 3.71 10.24
N THR A 119 19.76 3.00 10.46
CA THR A 119 18.51 3.60 10.97
C THR A 119 18.70 4.23 12.34
N ILE A 120 19.48 3.59 13.25
CA ILE A 120 19.84 4.19 14.54
C ILE A 120 20.60 5.51 14.36
N SER A 121 21.56 5.54 13.43
CA SER A 121 22.35 6.75 13.17
C SER A 121 21.48 7.89 12.63
N GLN A 122 20.56 7.57 11.72
CA GLN A 122 19.60 8.54 11.18
C GLN A 122 18.71 9.13 12.28
N VAL A 123 18.10 8.29 13.11
CA VAL A 123 17.20 8.74 14.18
C VAL A 123 17.90 9.66 15.18
N ILE A 124 19.17 9.37 15.51
CA ILE A 124 19.98 10.21 16.40
C ILE A 124 20.29 11.55 15.76
N HIS A 125 20.67 11.57 14.49
CA HIS A 125 20.94 12.82 13.77
C HIS A 125 19.70 13.72 13.65
N GLU A 126 18.53 13.10 13.53
CA GLU A 126 17.22 13.78 13.53
C GLU A 126 16.69 14.11 14.93
N CYS A 127 17.40 13.76 16.02
CA CYS A 127 16.94 14.02 17.38
C CYS A 127 17.32 15.44 17.80
N GLU A 128 16.32 16.31 17.96
CA GLU A 128 16.52 17.72 18.36
C GLU A 128 17.37 17.87 19.64
N MET A 129 17.17 17.01 20.65
CA MET A 129 17.95 17.07 21.89
C MET A 129 19.40 16.65 21.70
N CYS A 130 19.67 15.62 20.89
CA CYS A 130 21.05 15.19 20.63
C CYS A 130 21.80 16.19 19.76
N THR A 131 21.13 16.74 18.73
CA THR A 131 21.72 17.71 17.81
C THR A 131 21.94 19.08 18.47
N ALA A 132 21.18 19.41 19.52
CA ALA A 132 21.39 20.64 20.31
C ALA A 132 22.51 20.54 21.37
N ILE A 133 23.05 19.34 21.62
CA ILE A 133 24.10 19.07 22.62
C ILE A 133 25.50 18.90 21.97
N GLU A 134 25.58 18.83 20.64
CA GLU A 134 26.83 18.99 19.87
C GLU A 134 27.38 20.43 19.93
#